data_AF-A0A0R0C1L7-F1
#
_entry.id   AF-A0A0R0C1L7-F1
#
_cell.length_a   1.000
_cell.length_b   1.000
_cell.length_c   1.000
_cell.angle_alpha   90.00
_cell.angle_beta   90.00
_cell.angle_gamma   90.00
#
_symmetry.space_group_name_H-M   'P 1'
#
loop_
_entity.id
_entity.type
_entity.pdbx_description
1 polymer ?
#
loop_
_entity_poly.entity_id
_entity_poly.type
_entity_poly.pdbx_seq_one_letter_code
_entity_poly.pdbx_strand_id
1 'polypeptide(L)'
;MRHQSARELLDSAPLDSRSILKVVRPLVRSRNDYSQATLDELPSELSRFGISTAKHLRLLMKKHRRALLVDEKIRMSRAETLWLHQEIGPLGLDMFSEKSWYAIPGLVRQAMELEFGEKAAIYVTEQKT
;
A
#
# COMPACT_ATOMS: atom_id res chain seq x y z
N MET A 1 -30.89 -19.78 -9.57
CA MET A 1 -29.60 -19.08 -9.70
C MET A 1 -29.50 -18.02 -8.62
N ARG A 2 -28.41 -17.98 -7.85
CA ARG A 2 -28.23 -16.98 -6.78
C ARG A 2 -27.77 -15.68 -7.43
N HIS A 3 -28.56 -14.62 -7.33
CA HIS A 3 -28.20 -13.31 -7.89
C HIS A 3 -27.05 -12.73 -7.06
N GLN A 4 -25.88 -12.54 -7.66
CA GLN A 4 -24.77 -11.85 -7.02
C GLN A 4 -25.02 -10.34 -7.09
N SER A 5 -24.85 -9.64 -5.97
CA SER A 5 -24.90 -8.19 -5.94
C SER A 5 -23.67 -7.60 -6.62
N ALA A 6 -23.78 -6.37 -7.13
CA ALA A 6 -22.63 -5.64 -7.69
C ALA A 6 -21.47 -5.53 -6.70
N ARG A 7 -21.77 -5.48 -5.40
CA ARG A 7 -20.75 -5.42 -4.34
C ARG A 7 -20.03 -6.75 -4.15
N GLU A 8 -20.75 -7.87 -4.23
CA GLU A 8 -20.13 -9.20 -4.20
C GLU A 8 -19.21 -9.42 -5.39
N LEU A 9 -19.63 -9.01 -6.60
CA LEU A 9 -18.79 -9.08 -7.79
C LEU A 9 -17.48 -8.29 -7.62
N LEU A 10 -17.58 -7.05 -7.11
CA LEU A 10 -16.40 -6.22 -6.82
C LEU A 10 -15.52 -6.83 -5.73
N ASP A 11 -16.11 -7.43 -4.70
CA ASP A 11 -15.37 -8.03 -3.59
C ASP A 11 -14.63 -9.31 -4.00
N SER A 12 -15.17 -10.07 -4.96
CA SER A 12 -14.54 -11.26 -5.54
C SER A 12 -13.55 -10.97 -6.67
N ALA A 13 -13.48 -9.73 -7.15
CA ALA A 13 -12.61 -9.38 -8.26
C ALA A 13 -11.13 -9.64 -7.90
N PRO A 14 -10.33 -10.20 -8.83
CA PRO A 14 -8.90 -10.40 -8.63
C PRO A 14 -8.18 -9.06 -8.45
N LEU A 15 -7.08 -9.09 -7.71
CA LEU A 15 -6.27 -7.89 -7.49
C LEU A 15 -5.38 -7.59 -8.70
N ASP A 16 -5.41 -6.32 -9.09
CA ASP A 16 -4.49 -5.65 -9.99
C ASP A 16 -4.11 -4.30 -9.36
N SER A 17 -3.12 -3.60 -9.92
CA SER A 17 -2.66 -2.32 -9.37
C SER A 17 -3.79 -1.29 -9.23
N ARG A 18 -4.74 -1.26 -10.17
CA ARG A 18 -5.85 -0.30 -10.17
C ARG A 18 -6.88 -0.59 -9.08
N SER A 19 -7.24 -1.85 -8.89
CA SER A 19 -8.17 -2.31 -7.85
C SER A 19 -7.57 -2.17 -6.47
N ILE A 20 -6.26 -2.41 -6.30
CA ILE A 20 -5.53 -2.12 -5.07
C ILE A 20 -5.71 -0.65 -4.69
N LEU A 21 -5.42 0.29 -5.60
CA LEU A 21 -5.59 1.72 -5.32
C LEU A 21 -7.04 2.06 -4.96
N LYS A 22 -8.01 1.49 -5.68
CA LYS A 22 -9.43 1.72 -5.42
C LYS A 22 -9.85 1.24 -4.03
N VAL A 23 -9.27 0.14 -3.55
CA VAL A 23 -9.55 -0.42 -2.22
C VAL A 23 -8.84 0.34 -1.11
N VAL A 24 -7.58 0.75 -1.33
CA VAL A 24 -6.71 1.30 -0.29
C VAL A 24 -6.89 2.81 -0.12
N ARG A 25 -7.03 3.58 -1.20
CA ARG A 25 -7.16 5.05 -1.16
C ARG A 25 -8.19 5.56 -0.16
N PRO A 26 -9.42 4.99 -0.07
CA PRO A 26 -10.42 5.46 0.91
C PRO A 26 -10.07 5.16 2.38
N LEU A 27 -9.09 4.29 2.64
CA LEU A 27 -8.73 3.84 3.98
C LEU A 27 -7.57 4.64 4.57
N VAL A 28 -6.74 5.25 3.72
CA VAL A 28 -5.51 5.98 4.09
C VAL A 28 -5.69 7.49 3.94
N ARG A 29 -4.66 8.29 4.24
CA ARG A 29 -4.72 9.76 4.05
C ARG A 29 -4.37 10.10 2.61
N SER A 30 -4.90 11.21 2.09
CA SER A 30 -4.63 11.67 0.72
C SER A 30 -3.13 11.90 0.46
N ARG A 31 -2.38 12.32 1.47
CA ARG A 31 -0.93 12.53 1.39
C ARG A 31 -0.10 11.25 1.19
N ASN A 32 -0.67 10.06 1.35
CA ASN A 32 -0.02 8.79 1.04
C ASN A 32 -0.07 8.46 -0.46
N ASP A 33 -0.87 9.19 -1.24
CA ASP A 33 -1.04 9.00 -2.69
C ASP A 33 -0.02 9.84 -3.48
N TYR A 34 1.26 9.74 -3.11
CA TYR A 34 2.35 10.51 -3.73
C TYR A 34 3.26 9.68 -4.64
N SER A 35 3.16 8.35 -4.60
CA SER A 35 3.93 7.45 -5.46
C SER A 35 3.13 6.19 -5.76
N GLN A 36 3.30 5.70 -6.99
CA GLN A 36 2.77 4.42 -7.47
C GLN A 36 3.90 3.43 -7.81
N ALA A 37 5.14 3.75 -7.44
CA ALA A 37 6.27 2.85 -7.67
C ALA A 37 6.01 1.49 -7.03
N THR A 38 6.37 0.39 -7.70
CA THR A 38 6.23 -1.00 -7.22
C THR A 38 4.78 -1.48 -7.00
N LEU A 39 3.77 -0.70 -7.43
CA LEU A 39 2.35 -1.07 -7.29
C LEU A 39 1.97 -2.27 -8.18
N ASP A 40 2.73 -2.50 -9.25
CA ASP A 40 2.64 -3.63 -10.18
C ASP A 40 3.15 -4.95 -9.57
N GLU A 41 4.04 -4.88 -8.58
CA GLU A 41 4.56 -6.05 -7.86
C GLU A 41 3.56 -6.58 -6.81
N LEU A 42 2.80 -5.67 -6.18
CA LEU A 42 1.91 -5.98 -5.06
C LEU A 42 0.90 -7.12 -5.30
N PRO A 43 0.24 -7.25 -6.47
CA PRO A 43 -0.67 -8.37 -6.69
C PRO A 43 0.02 -9.72 -6.48
N SER A 44 1.26 -9.85 -6.96
CA SER A 44 2.05 -11.08 -6.79
C SER A 44 2.46 -11.30 -5.33
N GLU A 45 2.92 -10.25 -4.63
CA GLU A 45 3.28 -10.31 -3.22
C GLU A 45 2.08 -10.73 -2.35
N LEU A 46 0.93 -10.08 -2.52
CA LEU A 46 -0.30 -10.36 -1.79
C LEU A 46 -0.80 -11.78 -2.04
N SER A 47 -0.72 -12.26 -3.28
CA SER A 47 -1.17 -13.60 -3.64
C SER A 47 -0.43 -14.71 -2.88
N ARG A 48 0.87 -14.52 -2.58
CA ARG A 48 1.69 -15.48 -1.81
C ARG A 48 1.17 -15.71 -0.40
N PHE A 49 0.45 -14.73 0.16
CA PHE A 49 -0.18 -14.80 1.48
C PHE A 49 -1.69 -15.08 1.42
N GLY A 50 -2.21 -15.55 0.27
CA GLY A 50 -3.64 -15.85 0.09
C GLY A 50 -4.54 -14.62 -0.07
N ILE A 51 -3.96 -13.42 -0.24
CA ILE A 51 -4.69 -12.19 -0.49
C ILE A 51 -4.81 -12.01 -2.01
N SER A 52 -5.86 -12.60 -2.59
CA SER A 52 -6.08 -12.60 -4.04
C SER A 52 -7.26 -11.74 -4.50
N THR A 53 -8.09 -11.25 -3.56
CA THR A 53 -9.32 -10.53 -3.87
C THR A 53 -9.37 -9.15 -3.22
N ALA A 54 -10.17 -8.25 -3.81
CA ALA A 54 -10.44 -6.93 -3.25
C ALA A 54 -10.99 -6.98 -1.81
N LYS A 55 -11.79 -8.01 -1.50
CA LYS A 55 -12.29 -8.24 -0.13
C LYS A 55 -11.17 -8.58 0.83
N HIS A 56 -10.28 -9.52 0.49
CA HIS A 56 -9.17 -9.92 1.35
C HIS A 56 -8.29 -8.72 1.69
N LEU A 57 -7.91 -7.94 0.66
CA LEU A 57 -7.11 -6.73 0.86
C LEU A 57 -7.84 -5.69 1.72
N ARG A 58 -9.13 -5.45 1.48
CA ARG A 58 -9.91 -4.49 2.29
C ARG A 58 -9.95 -4.91 3.76
N LEU A 59 -10.09 -6.20 4.05
CA LEU A 59 -10.11 -6.72 5.41
C LEU A 59 -8.75 -6.58 6.09
N LEU A 60 -7.66 -6.92 5.41
CA LEU A 60 -6.29 -6.71 5.88
C LEU A 60 -6.07 -5.25 6.28
N MET A 61 -6.31 -4.33 5.34
CA MET A 61 -6.08 -2.90 5.57
C MET A 61 -6.96 -2.37 6.69
N LYS A 62 -8.22 -2.82 6.80
CA LYS A 62 -9.12 -2.40 7.89
C LYS A 62 -8.66 -2.90 9.26
N LYS A 63 -8.17 -4.15 9.33
CA LYS A 63 -7.66 -4.75 10.58
C LYS A 63 -6.51 -3.94 11.14
N HIS A 64 -5.56 -3.54 10.29
CA HIS A 64 -4.33 -2.82 10.71
C HIS A 64 -4.40 -1.30 10.60
N ARG A 65 -5.52 -0.75 10.15
CA ARG A 65 -5.69 0.69 9.87
C ARG A 65 -5.24 1.59 11.02
N ARG A 66 -5.55 1.21 12.27
CA ARG A 66 -5.21 2.04 13.43
C ARG A 66 -3.70 2.12 13.64
N ALA A 67 -2.99 1.00 13.53
CA ALA A 67 -1.53 0.95 13.65
C ALA A 67 -0.89 1.78 12.53
N LEU A 68 -1.28 1.54 11.27
CA LEU A 68 -0.81 2.31 10.12
C LEU A 68 -1.00 3.83 10.33
N LEU A 69 -2.17 4.26 10.81
CA LEU A 69 -2.45 5.69 11.01
C LEU A 69 -1.71 6.32 12.18
N VAL A 70 -1.24 5.53 13.15
CA VAL A 70 -0.42 6.00 14.28
C VAL A 70 0.98 6.32 13.80
N ASP A 71 1.61 5.38 13.09
CA ASP A 71 2.95 5.55 12.51
C ASP A 71 2.95 6.72 11.52
N GLU A 72 1.86 6.83 10.75
CA GLU A 72 1.61 7.91 9.82
C GLU A 72 1.28 9.25 10.46
N LYS A 73 1.24 9.41 11.79
CA LYS A 73 1.08 10.75 12.39
C LYS A 73 2.30 11.63 12.13
N ILE A 74 3.48 11.02 12.07
CA ILE A 74 4.75 11.71 11.85
C ILE A 74 4.85 12.05 10.36
N ARG A 75 5.11 13.32 10.07
CA ARG A 75 5.32 13.81 8.71
C ARG A 75 6.81 13.75 8.41
N MET A 76 7.17 13.49 7.16
CA MET A 76 8.55 13.63 6.73
C MET A 76 8.97 15.11 6.87
N SER A 77 10.14 15.34 7.47
CA SER A 77 10.73 16.67 7.53
C SER A 77 11.22 17.11 6.15
N ARG A 78 11.40 18.42 5.95
CA ARG A 78 11.97 18.95 4.71
C ARG A 78 13.35 18.37 4.39
N ALA A 79 14.19 18.15 5.40
CA ALA A 79 15.52 17.59 5.22
C ALA A 79 15.46 16.16 4.67
N GLU A 80 14.55 15.34 5.21
CA GLU A 80 14.33 13.96 4.74
C GLU A 80 13.73 13.92 3.33
N THR A 81 12.78 14.81 3.02
CA THR A 81 12.23 14.94 1.67
C THR A 81 13.30 15.34 0.66
N LEU A 82 14.20 16.26 1.02
CA LEU A 82 15.34 16.67 0.18
C LEU A 82 16.31 15.51 -0.06
N TRP A 83 16.63 14.75 1.00
CA TRP A 83 17.50 13.58 0.90
C TRP A 83 16.89 12.51 -0.01
N LEU A 84 15.61 12.14 0.19
CA LEU A 84 14.92 11.17 -0.67
C LEU A 84 14.84 11.65 -2.13
N HIS A 85 14.60 12.94 -2.37
CA HIS A 85 14.62 13.47 -3.74
C HIS A 85 15.99 13.34 -4.41
N GLN A 86 17.09 13.47 -3.66
CA GLN A 86 18.43 13.26 -4.20
C GLN A 86 18.67 11.78 -4.53
N GLU A 87 18.21 10.86 -3.68
CA GLU A 87 18.41 9.42 -3.85
C GLU A 87 17.57 8.81 -5.00
N ILE A 88 16.31 9.23 -5.15
CA ILE A 88 15.35 8.60 -6.07
C ILE A 88 15.14 9.42 -7.36
N GLY A 89 15.78 10.60 -7.44
CA GLY A 89 15.65 11.52 -8.57
C GLY A 89 14.30 12.25 -8.64
N PRO A 90 14.05 13.02 -9.71
CA PRO A 90 12.87 13.88 -9.86
C PRO A 90 11.53 13.15 -10.08
N LEU A 91 11.43 11.85 -9.80
CA LEU A 91 10.29 10.96 -10.09
C LEU A 91 9.02 11.19 -9.24
N GLY A 92 8.75 12.41 -8.79
CA GLY A 92 7.41 12.81 -8.31
C GLY A 92 7.27 13.09 -6.82
N LEU A 93 8.37 13.26 -6.08
CA LEU A 93 8.29 13.83 -4.73
C LEU A 93 8.03 15.33 -4.81
N ASP A 94 6.81 15.74 -4.48
CA ASP A 94 6.50 17.15 -4.22
C ASP A 94 7.23 17.61 -2.96
N MET A 95 8.42 18.20 -3.18
CA MET A 95 9.37 18.65 -2.16
C MET A 95 8.83 19.71 -1.20
N PHE A 96 7.71 20.36 -1.56
CA PHE A 96 7.10 21.42 -0.76
C PHE A 96 5.92 20.93 0.07
N SER A 97 5.54 19.66 -0.07
CA SER A 97 4.43 19.09 0.66
C SER A 97 4.90 18.22 1.81
N GLU A 98 4.25 18.36 2.96
CA GLU A 98 4.50 17.50 4.12
C GLU A 98 3.91 16.11 3.86
N LYS A 99 4.70 15.28 3.16
CA LYS A 99 4.32 13.92 2.80
C LYS A 99 4.42 12.97 3.99
N SER A 100 3.75 11.85 3.82
CA SER A 100 3.86 10.68 4.66
C SER A 100 5.11 9.89 4.33
N TRP A 101 5.63 9.14 5.31
CA TRP A 101 6.79 8.25 5.12
C TRP A 101 6.53 7.12 4.14
N TYR A 102 5.30 6.59 4.12
CA TYR A 102 4.93 5.52 3.21
C TYR A 102 3.89 5.97 2.18
N ALA A 103 4.19 5.69 0.92
CA ALA A 103 3.21 5.71 -0.16
C ALA A 103 2.24 4.52 -0.02
N ILE A 104 1.15 4.53 -0.78
CA ILE A 104 0.16 3.44 -0.77
C ILE A 104 0.79 2.04 -0.86
N PRO A 105 1.75 1.75 -1.77
CA PRO A 105 2.40 0.44 -1.80
C PRO A 105 3.12 0.07 -0.50
N GLY A 106 3.84 1.03 0.10
CA GLY A 106 4.51 0.84 1.38
C GLY A 106 3.52 0.53 2.53
N LEU A 107 2.38 1.22 2.57
CA LEU A 107 1.34 0.95 3.57
C LEU A 107 0.71 -0.44 3.43
N VAL A 108 0.57 -0.93 2.19
CA VAL A 108 0.08 -2.29 1.95
C VAL A 108 1.09 -3.31 2.49
N ARG A 109 2.38 -3.13 2.19
CA ARG A 109 3.44 -4.00 2.71
C ARG A 109 3.57 -3.95 4.23
N GLN A 110 3.45 -2.76 4.83
CA GLN A 110 3.43 -2.63 6.28
C GLN A 110 2.22 -3.35 6.89
N ALA A 111 1.04 -3.30 6.24
CA ALA A 111 -0.11 -4.08 6.68
C ALA A 111 0.12 -5.59 6.57
N MET A 112 0.86 -6.05 5.55
CA MET A 112 1.27 -7.45 5.43
C MET A 112 2.25 -7.85 6.53
N GLU A 113 3.23 -7.00 6.83
CA GLU A 113 4.20 -7.23 7.92
C GLU A 113 3.50 -7.32 9.28
N LEU A 114 2.53 -6.44 9.55
CA LEU A 114 1.71 -6.50 10.78
C LEU A 114 0.87 -7.78 10.87
N GLU A 115 0.46 -8.38 9.75
CA GLU A 115 -0.35 -9.61 9.72
C GLU A 115 0.49 -10.88 9.76
N PHE A 116 1.58 -10.92 9.00
CA PHE A 116 2.34 -12.14 8.71
C PHE A 116 3.77 -12.12 9.26
N GLY A 117 4.20 -11.01 9.87
CA GLY A 117 5.53 -10.82 10.45
C GLY A 117 6.65 -10.75 9.40
N GLU A 118 7.86 -11.13 9.82
CA GLU A 118 9.10 -11.04 9.03
C GLU A 118 9.02 -11.72 7.65
N LYS A 119 8.17 -12.75 7.50
CA LYS A 119 7.97 -13.43 6.22
C LYS A 119 7.49 -12.49 5.12
N ALA A 120 6.73 -11.44 5.46
CA ALA A 120 6.31 -10.43 4.50
C ALA A 120 7.42 -9.40 4.21
N ALA A 121 8.33 -9.15 5.15
CA ALA A 121 9.42 -8.18 5.01
C ALA A 121 10.53 -8.66 4.05
N ILE A 122 10.78 -9.97 3.99
CA ILE A 122 11.83 -10.56 3.13
C ILE A 122 11.55 -10.32 1.63
N TYR A 123 10.29 -10.36 1.20
CA TYR A 123 9.96 -10.18 -0.21
C TYR A 123 10.06 -8.73 -0.71
N VAL A 124 10.18 -7.76 0.21
CA VAL A 124 10.51 -6.36 -0.13
C VAL A 124 11.98 -6.22 -0.53
N THR A 125 12.85 -7.12 -0.06
CA THR A 125 14.31 -7.02 -0.23
C THR A 125 14.86 -7.92 -1.35
N GLU A 126 14.20 -9.05 -1.66
CA GLU A 126 14.68 -10.00 -2.68
C GLU A 126 14.60 -9.53 -4.14
N GLN A 127 14.00 -8.37 -4.43
CA GLN A 127 13.87 -7.86 -5.82
C GLN A 127 15.08 -7.06 -6.33
N LYS A 128 16.15 -6.91 -5.53
CA LYS A 128 17.44 -6.37 -5.99
C LYS A 128 18.47 -7.50 -6.14
N THR A 129 18.32 -8.33 -7.17
CA THR A 129 19.43 -9.16 -7.65
C THR A 129 19.45 -9.18 -9.16
#